data_AF-A0A535GUR8-F1
#
_entry.id   AF-A0A535GUR8-F1
#
_cell.length_a   1.000
_cell.length_b   1.000
_cell.length_c   1.000
_cell.angle_alpha   90.00
_cell.angle_beta   90.00
_cell.angle_gamma   90.00
#
_symmetry.space_group_name_H-M   'P 1'
#
loop_
_entity.id
_entity.type
_entity.pdbx_description
1 polymer ?
#
loop_
_entity_poly.entity_id
_entity_poly.type
_entity_poly.pdbx_seq_one_letter_code
_entity_poly.pdbx_strand_id
1 'polypeptide(L)'
;MLVLAPAASAAATITRDTITIPTADSGLPDDCRPGITGTLVGTLVINFQRVDTQSGFHVDETDTEVGTITWSDGSYSIINSVDRFTRNIFDSGMRVTLTPLTVCSYIG
;
A
#
# COMPACT_ATOMS: atom_id res chain seq x y z
N MET A 1 -30.87 -10.44 45.75
CA MET A 1 -29.48 -10.15 45.37
C MET A 1 -29.45 -10.05 43.85
N LEU A 2 -29.33 -8.84 43.30
CA LEU A 2 -29.34 -8.61 41.85
C LEU A 2 -27.90 -8.78 41.35
N VAL A 3 -27.63 -9.79 40.52
CA VAL A 3 -26.31 -10.01 39.91
C VAL A 3 -26.26 -9.20 38.62
N LEU A 4 -25.45 -8.15 38.58
CA LEU A 4 -25.11 -7.44 37.34
C LEU A 4 -24.14 -8.34 36.55
N ALA A 5 -24.62 -8.94 35.46
CA ALA A 5 -23.73 -9.60 34.51
C ALA A 5 -22.80 -8.54 33.88
N PRO A 6 -21.49 -8.81 33.71
CA PRO A 6 -20.62 -7.90 33.00
C PRO A 6 -21.15 -7.71 31.58
N ALA A 7 -21.26 -6.47 31.12
CA ALA A 7 -21.60 -6.18 29.74
C ALA A 7 -20.58 -6.90 28.84
N ALA A 8 -21.07 -7.75 27.93
CA ALA A 8 -20.21 -8.40 26.95
C ALA A 8 -19.48 -7.32 26.15
N SER A 9 -18.15 -7.25 26.29
CA SER A 9 -17.33 -6.40 25.42
C SER A 9 -17.57 -6.87 23.99
N ALA A 10 -18.13 -6.02 23.14
CA ALA A 10 -18.38 -6.38 21.76
C ALA A 10 -17.06 -6.83 21.11
N ALA A 11 -17.07 -8.03 20.54
CA ALA A 11 -15.89 -8.61 19.92
C ALA A 11 -15.48 -7.76 18.71
N ALA A 12 -14.19 -7.52 18.56
CA ALA A 12 -13.65 -6.95 17.33
C ALA A 12 -13.74 -7.99 16.21
N THR A 13 -14.08 -7.55 15.00
CA THR A 13 -14.02 -8.38 13.79
C THR A 13 -12.69 -8.13 13.10
N ILE A 14 -11.98 -9.19 12.72
CA ILE A 14 -10.71 -9.10 12.00
C ILE A 14 -10.90 -9.65 10.60
N THR A 15 -10.58 -8.83 9.60
CA THR A 15 -10.51 -9.21 8.19
C THR A 15 -9.05 -9.15 7.74
N ARG A 16 -8.58 -10.20 7.07
CA ARG A 16 -7.25 -10.25 6.43
C ARG A 16 -7.42 -10.67 4.98
N ASP A 17 -6.70 -10.00 4.10
CA ASP A 17 -6.73 -10.36 2.69
C ASP A 17 -5.43 -9.97 1.98
N THR A 18 -5.24 -10.57 0.81
CA THR A 18 -4.14 -10.29 -0.10
C THR A 18 -4.71 -10.02 -1.48
N ILE A 19 -4.46 -8.83 -2.02
CA ILE A 19 -4.88 -8.42 -3.36
C ILE A 19 -3.64 -8.36 -4.25
N THR A 20 -3.69 -9.01 -5.40
CA THR A 20 -2.64 -8.92 -6.43
C THR A 20 -3.19 -8.19 -7.65
N ILE A 21 -2.53 -7.10 -8.03
CA ILE A 21 -2.96 -6.21 -9.11
C ILE A 21 -1.82 -6.15 -10.14
N PRO A 22 -2.05 -6.60 -11.40
CA PRO A 22 -1.08 -6.35 -12.46
C PRO A 22 -1.01 -4.85 -12.75
N THR A 23 0.20 -4.31 -12.87
CA THR A 23 0.43 -2.90 -13.21
C THR A 23 1.03 -2.81 -14.61
N ALA A 24 0.49 -1.90 -15.43
CA ALA A 24 1.03 -1.61 -16.75
C ALA A 24 0.77 -0.14 -17.09
N ASP A 25 1.80 0.54 -17.57
CA ASP A 25 1.69 1.92 -18.04
C ASP A 25 2.67 2.15 -19.21
N SER A 26 2.42 3.14 -20.05
CA SER A 26 3.22 3.43 -21.22
C SER A 26 3.30 4.92 -21.51
N GLY A 27 4.39 5.36 -22.11
CA GLY A 27 4.63 6.78 -22.34
C GLY A 27 5.08 7.52 -21.08
N LEU A 28 5.57 6.77 -20.08
CA LEU A 28 6.14 7.34 -18.86
C LEU A 28 7.31 8.26 -19.22
N PRO A 29 7.26 9.56 -18.89
CA PRO A 29 8.38 10.44 -19.15
C PRO A 29 9.55 10.10 -18.24
N ASP A 30 10.77 10.23 -18.76
CA ASP A 30 11.97 10.29 -17.93
C ASP A 30 12.38 11.75 -17.73
N ASP A 31 12.11 12.30 -16.56
CA ASP A 31 12.42 13.69 -16.22
C ASP A 31 13.93 13.98 -16.22
N CYS A 32 14.78 12.95 -16.05
CA CYS A 32 16.23 13.07 -16.10
C CYS A 32 16.78 12.92 -17.52
N ARG A 33 16.02 12.28 -18.42
CA ARG A 33 16.39 12.05 -19.83
C ARG A 33 15.29 12.57 -20.76
N PRO A 34 15.26 13.89 -21.04
CA PRO A 34 14.23 14.49 -21.89
C PRO A 34 14.08 13.80 -23.24
N GLY A 35 12.84 13.45 -23.60
CA GLY A 35 12.51 12.76 -24.86
C GLY A 35 12.59 11.23 -24.80
N ILE A 36 13.07 10.66 -23.69
CA ILE A 36 12.97 9.22 -23.43
C ILE A 36 11.61 8.92 -22.78
N THR A 37 10.97 7.85 -23.25
CA THR A 37 9.70 7.36 -22.70
C THR A 37 9.83 5.91 -22.29
N GLY A 38 9.07 5.51 -21.28
CA GLY A 38 9.10 4.17 -20.71
C GLY A 38 7.77 3.43 -20.83
N THR A 39 7.86 2.10 -20.85
CA THR A 39 6.73 1.18 -20.65
C THR A 39 6.97 0.37 -19.39
N LEU A 40 6.10 0.54 -18.40
CA LEU A 40 6.08 -0.22 -17.16
C LEU A 40 5.26 -1.50 -17.34
N VAL A 41 5.82 -2.61 -16.89
CA VAL A 41 5.08 -3.85 -16.60
C VAL A 41 5.48 -4.33 -15.22
N GLY A 42 4.50 -4.59 -14.35
CA GLY A 42 4.75 -4.97 -12.98
C GLY A 42 3.56 -5.63 -12.28
N THR A 43 3.69 -5.75 -10.98
CA THR A 43 2.69 -6.32 -10.08
C THR A 43 2.76 -5.62 -8.73
N LEU A 44 1.61 -5.17 -8.26
CA LEU A 44 1.39 -4.67 -6.90
C LEU A 44 0.71 -5.76 -6.08
N VAL A 45 1.30 -6.11 -4.93
CA VAL A 45 0.71 -7.02 -3.95
C VAL A 45 0.39 -6.23 -2.68
N ILE A 46 -0.89 -6.15 -2.36
CA ILE A 46 -1.41 -5.49 -1.17
C ILE A 46 -1.73 -6.57 -0.14
N ASN A 47 -1.15 -6.50 1.04
CA ASN A 47 -1.52 -7.33 2.19
C ASN A 47 -2.11 -6.44 3.25
N PHE A 48 -3.35 -6.68 3.67
CA PHE A 48 -3.97 -5.87 4.72
C PHE A 48 -4.60 -6.69 5.83
N GLN A 49 -4.64 -6.08 7.01
CA GLN A 49 -5.44 -6.49 8.14
C GLN A 49 -6.31 -5.32 8.56
N ARG A 50 -7.63 -5.52 8.59
CA ARG A 50 -8.60 -4.58 9.13
C ARG A 50 -9.20 -5.15 10.42
N VAL A 51 -9.21 -4.34 11.48
CA VAL A 51 -9.83 -4.64 12.76
C VAL A 51 -10.98 -3.66 12.96
N ASP A 52 -12.20 -4.16 12.86
CA ASP A 52 -13.42 -3.40 13.12
C ASP A 52 -13.82 -3.51 14.59
N THR A 53 -14.07 -2.36 15.21
CA THR A 53 -14.53 -2.20 16.60
C THR A 53 -15.82 -1.39 16.62
N GLN A 54 -16.48 -1.29 17.76
CA GLN A 54 -17.67 -0.43 17.88
C GLN A 54 -17.37 1.07 17.66
N SER A 55 -16.13 1.51 17.90
CA SER A 55 -15.71 2.92 17.85
C SER A 55 -15.05 3.32 16.52
N GLY A 56 -15.02 2.42 15.54
CA GLY A 56 -14.33 2.60 14.27
C GLY A 56 -13.45 1.40 13.90
N PHE A 57 -12.50 1.61 13.00
CA PHE A 57 -11.65 0.53 12.49
C PHE A 57 -10.18 0.94 12.35
N HIS A 58 -9.32 -0.07 12.45
CA HIS A 58 -7.90 0.02 12.27
C HIS A 58 -7.49 -0.80 11.04
N VAL A 59 -6.63 -0.25 10.19
CA VAL A 59 -6.06 -0.94 9.04
C VAL A 59 -4.55 -0.88 9.13
N ASP A 60 -3.91 -2.04 9.06
CA ASP A 60 -2.50 -2.19 8.76
C ASP A 60 -2.37 -2.76 7.35
N GLU A 61 -1.54 -2.15 6.52
CA GLU A 61 -1.38 -2.55 5.12
C GLU A 61 0.10 -2.51 4.73
N THR A 62 0.49 -3.46 3.89
CA THR A 62 1.81 -3.53 3.26
C THR A 62 1.61 -3.74 1.77
N ASP A 63 2.09 -2.77 1.00
CA ASP A 63 2.05 -2.76 -0.45
C ASP A 63 3.45 -3.09 -0.96
N THR A 64 3.56 -4.12 -1.79
CA THR A 64 4.82 -4.51 -2.43
C THR A 64 4.65 -4.38 -3.92
N GLU A 65 5.40 -3.48 -4.55
CA GLU A 65 5.40 -3.29 -5.99
C GLU A 65 6.71 -3.76 -6.60
N VAL A 66 6.61 -4.66 -7.57
CA VAL A 66 7.76 -5.13 -8.36
C VAL A 66 7.44 -4.94 -9.83
N GLY A 67 8.37 -4.38 -10.59
CA GLY A 67 8.15 -4.13 -12.00
C GLY A 67 9.41 -3.81 -12.77
N THR A 68 9.26 -3.60 -14.07
CA THR A 68 10.32 -3.15 -14.96
C THR A 68 9.77 -2.08 -15.88
N ILE A 69 10.51 -0.99 -16.00
CA ILE A 69 10.29 0.00 -17.05
C ILE A 69 11.30 -0.28 -18.16
N THR A 70 10.82 -0.55 -19.36
CA THR A 70 11.65 -0.59 -20.56
C THR A 70 11.60 0.77 -21.23
N TRP A 71 12.74 1.42 -21.40
CA TRP A 71 12.86 2.74 -21.99
C TRP A 71 13.00 2.67 -23.51
N SER A 72 12.64 3.75 -24.20
CA SER A 72 12.68 3.85 -25.66
C SER A 72 14.10 3.79 -26.25
N ASP A 73 15.13 4.06 -25.45
CA ASP A 73 16.54 3.88 -25.81
C ASP A 73 17.05 2.43 -25.63
N GLY A 74 16.18 1.51 -25.19
CA GLY A 74 16.50 0.11 -24.95
C GLY A 74 17.09 -0.20 -23.58
N SER A 75 17.33 0.82 -22.75
CA SER A 75 17.68 0.61 -21.34
C SER A 75 16.47 0.17 -20.52
N TYR A 76 16.68 -0.24 -19.27
CA TYR A 76 15.60 -0.61 -18.37
C TYR A 76 15.85 -0.11 -16.94
N SER A 77 14.76 0.07 -16.19
CA SER A 77 14.78 0.30 -14.74
C SER A 77 13.99 -0.80 -14.05
N ILE A 78 14.49 -1.25 -12.90
CA ILE A 78 13.75 -2.19 -12.04
C ILE A 78 13.03 -1.38 -10.96
N ILE A 79 11.75 -1.68 -10.75
CA ILE A 79 10.96 -1.18 -9.64
C ILE A 79 10.92 -2.26 -8.56
N ASN A 80 11.25 -1.87 -7.34
CA ASN A 80 11.02 -2.66 -6.14
C ASN A 80 10.70 -1.70 -4.99
N SER A 81 9.43 -1.65 -4.60
CA SER A 81 8.93 -0.79 -3.54
C SER A 81 8.23 -1.61 -2.47
N VAL A 82 8.39 -1.22 -1.20
CA VAL A 82 7.60 -1.74 -0.09
C VAL A 82 7.08 -0.57 0.73
N ASP A 83 5.81 -0.25 0.56
CA ASP A 83 5.10 0.74 1.34
C ASP A 83 4.42 0.09 2.53
N ARG A 84 4.47 0.77 3.68
CA ARG A 84 3.74 0.38 4.88
C ARG A 84 2.93 1.54 5.36
N PHE A 85 1.66 1.29 5.64
CA PHE A 85 0.82 2.30 6.22
C PHE A 85 -0.15 1.71 7.23
N THR A 86 -0.42 2.54 8.23
CA THR A 86 -1.39 2.26 9.27
C THR A 86 -2.40 3.39 9.27
N ARG A 87 -3.68 3.04 9.14
CA ARG A 87 -4.81 3.96 9.20
C ARG A 87 -5.68 3.60 10.39
N ASN A 88 -5.88 4.58 11.27
CA ASN A 88 -6.88 4.48 12.33
C ASN A 88 -8.01 5.44 12.03
N ILE A 89 -9.22 4.91 11.85
CA ILE A 89 -10.41 5.69 11.60
C ILE A 89 -11.36 5.46 12.77
N PHE A 90 -11.55 6.51 13.55
CA PHE A 90 -12.46 6.53 14.69
C PHE A 90 -13.62 7.47 14.39
N ASP A 91 -14.69 7.39 15.17
CA ASP A 91 -15.77 8.40 15.12
C ASP A 91 -15.24 9.84 15.30
N SER A 92 -14.11 10.01 16.00
CA SER A 92 -13.44 11.28 16.22
C SER A 92 -12.50 11.75 15.09
N GLY A 93 -12.35 10.99 14.00
CA GLY A 93 -11.52 11.34 12.84
C GLY A 93 -10.44 10.30 12.45
N MET A 94 -9.62 10.66 11.45
CA MET A 94 -8.60 9.78 10.85
C MET A 94 -7.17 10.14 11.28
N ARG A 95 -6.35 9.12 11.57
CA ARG A 95 -4.88 9.25 11.74
C ARG A 95 -4.16 8.36 10.72
N VAL A 96 -3.20 8.93 10.01
CA VAL A 96 -2.38 8.25 8.99
C VAL A 96 -0.91 8.38 9.36
N THR A 97 -0.17 7.27 9.33
CA THR A 97 1.31 7.28 9.43
C THR A 97 1.89 6.74 8.13
N LEU A 98 2.75 7.53 7.49
CA LEU A 98 3.50 7.15 6.30
C LEU A 98 4.97 6.98 6.68
N THR A 99 5.56 5.84 6.37
CA THR A 99 7.03 5.72 6.34
C THR A 99 7.53 6.21 4.97
N PRO A 100 8.39 7.23 4.89
CA PRO A 100 8.83 7.76 3.60
C PRO A 100 9.67 6.74 2.83
N LEU A 101 9.39 6.60 1.54
CA LEU A 101 10.29 5.95 0.60
C LEU A 101 11.24 6.97 -0.03
N THR A 102 12.54 6.67 0.01
CA THR A 102 13.52 7.33 -0.86
C THR A 102 13.55 6.57 -2.17
N VAL A 103 12.93 7.12 -3.22
CA VAL A 103 13.14 6.64 -4.59
C VAL A 103 14.43 7.28 -5.10
N CYS A 104 15.55 6.57 -4.96
CA CYS A 104 16.73 6.85 -5.77
C CYS A 104 16.71 5.87 -6.95
N SER A 105 16.59 6.41 -8.16
CA SER A 105 16.89 5.68 -9.39
C SER A 105 18.33 5.19 -9.31
N TYR A 106 18.54 3.90 -9.03
CA TYR A 106 19.85 3.29 -9.23
C TYR A 106 19.99 3.07 -10.73
N ILE A 107 20.76 3.95 -11.37
CA ILE A 107 21.39 3.67 -12.66
C ILE A 107 22.51 2.67 -12.35
N GLY A 108 22.27 1.39 -12.61
CA GLY A 108 23.28 0.32 -12.59
C GLY A 108 23.57 -0.14 -14.00
#